data_AF-A0A8T6RAL2-F1
#
_entry.id   AF-A0A8T6RAL2-F1
#
_cell.length_a   1.000
_cell.length_b   1.000
_cell.length_c   1.000
_cell.angle_alpha   90.00
_cell.angle_beta   90.00
_cell.angle_gamma   90.00
#
_symmetry.space_group_name_H-M   'P 1'
#
loop_
_entity.id
_entity.type
_entity.pdbx_description
1 polymer ?
#
loop_
_entity_poly.entity_id
_entity_poly.type
_entity_poly.pdbx_seq_one_letter_code
_entity_poly.pdbx_strand_id
1 'polypeptide(L)'
;MLKPSLEHSPEEDISSERRNYFAIDALKAFAIALVVLDHSLTWDLKHAIGGPLWERISIPFFLIVMGFNMGLSFRRSGGTTLRELYSWSYFKKKFIRYVAPFIVLYAALWLLGLYFNSIYFSEYSLLLLPPFSGPGDWFIPVLFTSILVFPLVYKGYTIRPKLTVSLCFISELLLGVFLFFNAPQVWNGVAYTYTSSTVAFMVSAIRLNILFYLPAVGLGLWFSSDFDIKSKHNLFMWIAFPLSLAYTFAYQFLDYRVLVADATTIRRLIWGDYTFLMYPYVALFFLLAMKYLPADVTGRVSRHIAMIGKASYHILLFQIFYFSIWYHFFDIQSIGFPTPLHHLAFYSLNLPVCLAGGLGWYHLERRATTETRSWWDHPWMMRGRYFGLAGLSLFMMTVVVEIASFFTGLTNWAENNIPYFVLNEDTGPGVMLNISIIIIFLGLCMYFIYKAFESGEEPIPV
;
A
#
# COMPACT_ATOMS: atom_id res chain seq x y z
N MET A 1 2.52 10.72 -63.29
CA MET A 1 1.56 10.86 -62.16
C MET A 1 2.23 10.23 -60.94
N LEU A 2 2.73 11.07 -60.03
CA LEU A 2 3.54 10.69 -58.88
C LEU A 2 2.66 10.23 -57.71
N LYS A 3 2.97 9.07 -57.12
CA LYS A 3 2.65 8.73 -55.73
C LYS A 3 3.92 8.98 -54.89
N PRO A 4 3.86 9.68 -53.74
CA PRO A 4 5.00 9.72 -52.82
C PRO A 4 5.02 8.46 -51.97
N SER A 5 6.19 7.83 -51.91
CA SER A 5 6.57 6.76 -50.98
C SER A 5 6.76 7.33 -49.57
N LEU A 6 5.92 6.91 -48.63
CA LEU A 6 6.18 7.03 -47.20
C LEU A 6 7.04 5.84 -46.76
N GLU A 7 8.36 5.99 -46.85
CA GLU A 7 9.29 5.17 -46.08
C GLU A 7 9.44 5.81 -44.71
N HIS A 8 8.75 5.25 -43.72
CA HIS A 8 9.07 5.46 -42.31
C HIS A 8 10.15 4.45 -41.95
N SER A 9 11.39 4.89 -41.77
CA SER A 9 12.50 4.04 -41.38
C SER A 9 12.26 3.44 -39.98
N PRO A 10 12.30 2.10 -39.81
CA PRO A 10 12.03 1.43 -38.54
C PRO A 10 13.26 1.34 -37.61
N GLU A 11 14.24 2.25 -37.71
CA GLU A 11 15.52 2.18 -36.98
C GLU A 11 15.66 3.19 -35.82
N GLU A 12 14.56 3.71 -35.28
CA GLU A 12 14.59 4.61 -34.12
C GLU A 12 14.18 3.92 -32.80
N ASP A 13 14.48 2.63 -32.65
CA ASP A 13 14.30 1.88 -31.40
C ASP A 13 15.59 1.15 -31.00
N ILE A 14 15.77 0.98 -29.69
CA ILE A 14 16.87 0.28 -28.98
C ILE A 14 18.05 1.16 -28.49
N SER A 15 17.80 2.42 -28.08
CA SER A 15 18.67 3.10 -27.11
C SER A 15 17.92 3.92 -26.06
N SER A 16 16.65 3.60 -25.76
CA SER A 16 15.92 4.25 -24.68
C SER A 16 16.50 3.88 -23.31
N GLU A 17 17.60 4.56 -22.96
CA GLU A 17 18.11 4.65 -21.62
C GLU A 17 16.95 4.91 -20.68
N ARG A 18 17.02 4.26 -19.51
CA ARG A 18 16.00 4.27 -18.47
C ARG A 18 15.79 5.72 -17.98
N ARG A 19 15.02 6.53 -18.72
CA ARG A 19 14.80 7.94 -18.42
C ARG A 19 14.02 8.01 -17.12
N ASN A 20 14.75 8.31 -16.05
CA ASN A 20 14.19 8.57 -14.74
C ASN A 20 13.74 10.02 -14.75
N TYR A 21 12.43 10.25 -14.70
CA TYR A 21 11.88 11.60 -14.65
C TYR A 21 12.13 12.16 -13.25
N PHE A 22 12.95 13.21 -13.15
CA PHE A 22 13.16 13.90 -11.88
C PHE A 22 11.84 14.37 -11.27
N ALA A 23 10.88 14.81 -12.10
CA ALA A 23 9.54 15.21 -11.67
C ALA A 23 8.83 14.12 -10.83
N ILE A 24 8.98 12.84 -11.19
CA ILE A 24 8.40 11.72 -10.44
C ILE A 24 9.05 11.57 -9.08
N ASP A 25 10.37 11.70 -9.00
CA ASP A 25 11.07 11.61 -7.72
C ASP A 25 10.76 12.83 -6.83
N ALA A 26 10.63 14.02 -7.41
CA ALA A 26 10.22 15.24 -6.71
C ALA A 26 8.80 15.14 -6.16
N LEU A 27 7.83 14.66 -6.94
CA LEU A 27 6.46 14.44 -6.49
C LEU A 27 6.39 13.43 -5.33
N LYS A 28 7.16 12.35 -5.39
CA LYS A 28 7.24 11.39 -4.27
C LYS A 28 7.86 12.02 -3.04
N ALA A 29 8.96 12.76 -3.18
CA ALA A 29 9.59 13.43 -2.05
C ALA A 29 8.65 14.44 -1.38
N PHE A 30 7.90 15.20 -2.18
CA PHE A 30 6.85 16.09 -1.69
C PHE A 30 5.74 15.32 -0.98
N ALA A 31 5.23 14.25 -1.57
CA ALA A 31 4.19 13.42 -0.97
C ALA A 31 4.63 12.78 0.36
N ILE A 32 5.89 12.33 0.49
CA ILE A 32 6.43 11.84 1.76
C ILE A 32 6.36 12.92 2.84
N ALA A 33 6.78 14.15 2.52
CA ALA A 33 6.76 15.24 3.49
C ALA A 33 5.33 15.49 4.01
N LEU A 34 4.34 15.44 3.12
CA LEU A 34 2.93 15.54 3.48
C LEU A 34 2.43 14.34 4.31
N VAL A 35 2.86 13.11 4.02
CA VAL A 35 2.50 11.93 4.83
C VAL A 35 3.06 12.05 6.25
N VAL A 36 4.31 12.49 6.42
CA VAL A 36 4.87 12.71 7.76
C VAL A 36 4.11 13.82 8.49
N LEU A 37 3.65 14.84 7.76
CA LEU A 37 2.81 15.90 8.30
C LEU A 37 1.44 15.37 8.75
N ASP A 38 0.79 14.50 7.97
CA ASP A 38 -0.50 13.88 8.30
C ASP A 38 -0.49 13.20 9.68
N HIS A 39 0.65 12.62 10.04
CA HIS A 39 0.88 11.91 11.31
C HIS A 39 1.54 12.78 12.38
N SER A 40 1.81 14.05 12.09
CA SER A 40 2.33 15.03 13.05
C SER A 40 1.24 16.03 13.52
N LEU A 41 0.09 16.06 12.84
CA LEU A 41 -1.03 16.97 13.12
C LEU A 41 -2.27 16.21 13.60
N THR A 42 -3.05 16.82 14.49
CA THR A 42 -4.37 16.30 14.89
C THR A 42 -5.38 16.45 13.76
N TRP A 43 -6.47 15.67 13.81
CA TRP A 43 -7.55 15.76 12.83
C TRP A 43 -8.21 17.14 12.81
N ASP A 44 -8.43 17.75 13.98
CA ASP A 44 -9.03 19.08 14.08
C ASP A 44 -8.17 20.16 13.43
N LEU A 45 -6.86 20.12 13.66
CA LEU A 45 -5.93 21.08 13.08
C LEU A 45 -5.87 20.90 11.55
N LYS A 46 -5.80 19.66 11.07
CA LYS A 46 -5.84 19.35 9.62
C LYS A 46 -7.12 19.87 8.98
N HIS A 47 -8.27 19.68 9.65
CA HIS A 47 -9.53 20.22 9.16
C HIS A 47 -9.53 21.75 9.16
N ALA A 48 -9.06 22.41 10.22
CA ALA A 48 -9.02 23.87 10.30
C ALA A 48 -8.17 24.52 9.19
N ILE A 49 -7.11 23.86 8.75
CA ILE A 49 -6.19 24.37 7.71
C ILE A 49 -6.50 23.84 6.31
N GLY A 50 -7.65 23.19 6.10
CA GLY A 50 -8.06 22.71 4.79
C GLY A 50 -7.26 21.53 4.26
N GLY A 51 -6.85 20.60 5.12
CA GLY A 51 -6.00 19.44 4.83
C GLY A 51 -6.36 18.65 3.54
N PRO A 52 -7.64 18.38 3.23
CA PRO A 52 -8.04 17.73 1.98
C PRO A 52 -7.56 18.42 0.69
N LEU A 53 -7.29 19.73 0.72
CA LEU A 53 -6.83 20.47 -0.46
C LEU A 53 -5.32 20.34 -0.70
N TRP A 54 -4.50 19.95 0.27
CA TRP A 54 -3.05 20.06 0.11
C TRP A 54 -2.21 19.04 0.85
N GLU A 55 -2.69 18.47 1.96
CA GLU A 55 -1.99 17.42 2.70
C GLU A 55 -2.44 16.05 2.20
N ARG A 56 -3.77 15.82 2.15
CA ARG A 56 -4.35 14.54 1.73
C ARG A 56 -4.22 14.23 0.25
N ILE A 57 -3.62 15.12 -0.53
CA ILE A 57 -3.24 14.83 -1.93
C ILE A 57 -2.04 13.87 -2.02
N SER A 58 -1.31 13.66 -0.91
CA SER A 58 -0.12 12.81 -0.82
C SER A 58 -0.38 11.36 -1.30
N ILE A 59 -1.47 10.76 -0.84
CA ILE A 59 -1.85 9.38 -1.18
C ILE A 59 -2.29 9.25 -2.65
N PRO A 60 -3.23 10.08 -3.15
CA PRO A 60 -3.52 10.14 -4.58
C PRO A 60 -2.29 10.33 -5.47
N PHE A 61 -1.31 11.14 -5.06
CA PHE A 61 -0.05 11.26 -5.81
C PHE A 61 0.67 9.94 -5.92
N PHE A 62 0.84 9.20 -4.82
CA PHE A 62 1.49 7.88 -4.87
C PHE A 62 0.74 6.90 -5.77
N LEU A 63 -0.60 6.90 -5.75
CA LEU A 63 -1.42 6.02 -6.59
C LEU A 63 -1.31 6.37 -8.08
N ILE A 64 -1.35 7.66 -8.44
CA ILE A 64 -1.16 8.13 -9.82
C ILE A 64 0.26 7.81 -10.30
N VAL A 65 1.28 8.11 -9.49
CA VAL A 65 2.68 7.79 -9.77
C VAL A 65 2.90 6.28 -9.92
N MET A 66 2.17 5.46 -9.15
CA MET A 66 2.20 4.01 -9.23
C MET A 66 1.66 3.53 -10.59
N GLY A 67 0.50 4.01 -11.03
CA GLY A 67 -0.07 3.71 -12.34
C GLY A 67 0.81 4.16 -13.50
N PHE A 68 1.38 5.37 -13.41
CA PHE A 68 2.27 5.93 -14.41
C PHE A 68 3.55 5.08 -14.58
N ASN A 69 4.25 4.81 -13.47
CA ASN A 69 5.46 3.99 -13.49
C ASN A 69 5.20 2.56 -13.95
N MET A 70 4.04 2.00 -13.63
CA MET A 70 3.64 0.68 -14.11
C MET A 70 3.49 0.67 -15.64
N GLY A 71 2.75 1.63 -16.20
CA GLY A 71 2.56 1.74 -17.64
C GLY A 71 3.89 1.84 -18.39
N LEU A 72 4.80 2.67 -17.90
CA LEU A 72 6.17 2.77 -18.44
C LEU A 72 6.96 1.45 -18.28
N SER A 73 6.86 0.80 -17.11
CA SER A 73 7.59 -0.44 -16.83
C SER A 73 7.17 -1.58 -17.76
N PHE A 74 5.87 -1.76 -18.00
CA PHE A 74 5.40 -2.83 -18.88
C PHE A 74 5.68 -2.52 -20.35
N ARG A 75 5.53 -1.27 -20.79
CA ARG A 75 5.90 -0.86 -22.16
C ARG A 75 7.37 -1.17 -22.46
N ARG A 76 8.27 -0.86 -21.52
CA ARG A 76 9.71 -1.18 -21.63
C ARG A 76 9.99 -2.69 -21.63
N SER A 77 9.17 -3.49 -20.95
CA SER A 77 9.35 -4.94 -20.93
C SER A 77 8.92 -5.62 -22.22
N GLY A 78 8.19 -4.92 -23.11
CA GLY A 78 7.68 -5.46 -24.37
C GLY A 78 6.61 -6.55 -24.22
N GLY A 79 6.18 -6.87 -22.99
CA GLY A 79 5.19 -7.91 -22.74
C GLY A 79 3.83 -7.57 -23.37
N THR A 80 3.34 -8.43 -24.25
CA THR A 80 2.07 -8.26 -24.96
C THR A 80 1.00 -9.24 -24.48
N THR A 81 1.39 -10.37 -23.89
CA THR A 81 0.46 -11.39 -23.39
C THR A 81 0.36 -11.41 -21.86
N LEU A 82 -0.74 -11.91 -21.29
CA LEU A 82 -0.86 -12.06 -19.83
C LEU A 82 0.23 -12.96 -19.25
N ARG A 83 0.63 -14.02 -19.97
CA ARG A 83 1.71 -14.92 -19.56
C ARG A 83 3.04 -14.18 -19.39
N GLU A 84 3.36 -13.25 -20.30
CA GLU A 84 4.57 -12.42 -20.22
C GLU A 84 4.48 -11.39 -19.09
N LEU A 85 3.31 -10.73 -18.96
CA LEU A 85 3.08 -9.71 -17.94
C LEU A 85 3.06 -10.30 -16.51
N TYR A 86 2.61 -11.54 -16.35
CA TYR A 86 2.68 -12.34 -15.13
C TYR A 86 3.92 -13.25 -15.06
N SER A 87 5.03 -12.85 -15.70
CA SER A 87 6.26 -13.64 -15.65
C SER A 87 6.84 -13.75 -14.24
N TRP A 88 7.58 -14.83 -13.99
CA TRP A 88 8.35 -14.99 -12.75
C TRP A 88 9.33 -13.83 -12.50
N SER A 89 9.92 -13.28 -13.57
CA SER A 89 10.80 -12.11 -13.50
C SER A 89 10.07 -10.87 -12.96
N TYR A 90 8.81 -10.65 -13.35
CA TYR A 90 7.97 -9.59 -12.80
C TYR A 90 7.75 -9.79 -11.30
N PHE A 91 7.28 -10.96 -10.89
CA PHE A 91 7.03 -11.26 -9.48
C PHE A 91 8.28 -11.17 -8.62
N LYS A 92 9.41 -11.73 -9.07
CA LYS A 92 10.70 -11.65 -8.37
C LYS A 92 11.12 -10.20 -8.14
N LYS A 93 11.03 -9.34 -9.16
CA LYS A 93 11.36 -7.91 -9.05
C LYS A 93 10.45 -7.17 -8.06
N LYS A 94 9.15 -7.48 -8.05
CA LYS A 94 8.19 -6.87 -7.14
C LYS A 94 8.36 -7.37 -5.71
N PHE A 95 8.63 -8.65 -5.52
CA PHE A 95 8.93 -9.26 -4.24
C PHE A 95 10.15 -8.60 -3.59
N ILE A 96 11.28 -8.57 -4.31
CA ILE A 96 12.52 -7.95 -3.85
C ILE A 96 12.32 -6.47 -3.51
N ARG A 97 11.53 -5.75 -4.31
CA ARG A 97 11.35 -4.31 -4.14
C ARG A 97 10.40 -3.94 -3.00
N TYR A 98 9.35 -4.73 -2.78
CA TYR A 98 8.24 -4.36 -1.91
C TYR A 98 8.04 -5.34 -0.77
N VAL A 99 7.77 -6.60 -1.10
CA VAL A 99 7.42 -7.62 -0.10
C VAL A 99 8.54 -7.81 0.91
N ALA A 100 9.77 -7.78 0.43
CA ALA A 100 10.86 -8.28 1.21
C ALA A 100 11.47 -7.21 2.16
N PRO A 101 11.51 -5.91 1.82
CA PRO A 101 11.65 -4.84 2.82
C PRO A 101 10.49 -4.82 3.82
N PHE A 102 9.26 -5.10 3.39
CA PHE A 102 8.13 -5.20 4.31
C PHE A 102 8.28 -6.35 5.31
N ILE A 103 8.82 -7.51 4.92
CA ILE A 103 9.10 -8.61 5.87
C ILE A 103 10.04 -8.14 6.99
N VAL A 104 11.05 -7.33 6.67
CA VAL A 104 11.96 -6.76 7.68
C VAL A 104 11.20 -5.83 8.62
N LEU A 105 10.35 -4.94 8.09
CA LEU A 105 9.47 -4.09 8.91
C LEU A 105 8.56 -4.94 9.81
N TYR A 106 7.88 -5.93 9.23
CA TYR A 106 6.92 -6.78 9.93
C TYR A 106 7.59 -7.51 11.10
N ALA A 107 8.78 -8.05 10.89
CA ALA A 107 9.57 -8.66 11.96
C ALA A 107 9.92 -7.65 13.07
N ALA A 108 10.33 -6.43 12.70
CA ALA A 108 10.62 -5.38 13.68
C ALA A 108 9.38 -4.98 14.50
N LEU A 109 8.23 -4.80 13.85
CA LEU A 109 6.96 -4.51 14.52
C LEU A 109 6.51 -5.65 15.42
N TRP A 110 6.70 -6.90 14.99
CA TRP A 110 6.40 -8.07 15.81
C TRP A 110 7.28 -8.12 17.07
N LEU A 111 8.57 -7.84 16.96
CA LEU A 111 9.49 -7.75 18.11
C LEU A 111 9.11 -6.60 19.06
N LEU A 112 8.71 -5.44 18.54
CA LEU A 112 8.18 -4.35 19.36
C LEU A 112 6.90 -4.76 20.09
N GLY A 113 5.98 -5.41 19.37
CA GLY A 113 4.77 -5.95 19.97
C GLY A 113 5.06 -6.91 21.11
N LEU A 114 6.06 -7.81 20.97
CA LEU A 114 6.50 -8.67 22.07
C LEU A 114 7.06 -7.86 23.24
N TYR A 115 7.95 -6.90 22.95
CA TYR A 115 8.59 -6.08 23.96
C TYR A 115 7.58 -5.27 24.79
N PHE A 116 6.55 -4.72 24.15
CA PHE A 116 5.47 -3.97 24.79
C PHE A 116 4.30 -4.83 25.25
N ASN A 117 4.38 -6.17 25.12
CA ASN A 117 3.28 -7.09 25.38
C ASN A 117 1.94 -6.64 24.73
N SER A 118 2.04 -6.17 23.49
CA SER A 118 0.96 -5.50 22.74
C SER A 118 0.74 -6.15 21.37
N ILE A 119 1.04 -7.43 21.24
CA ILE A 119 0.69 -8.21 20.04
C ILE A 119 -0.81 -8.45 20.03
N TYR A 120 -1.47 -7.97 18.99
CA TYR A 120 -2.88 -8.24 18.76
C TYR A 120 -3.10 -8.92 17.41
N PHE A 121 -3.54 -10.17 17.45
CA PHE A 121 -4.00 -10.88 16.27
C PHE A 121 -5.52 -10.80 16.19
N SER A 122 -6.01 -10.34 15.03
CA SER A 122 -7.43 -10.32 14.67
C SER A 122 -7.62 -10.74 13.22
N GLU A 123 -8.86 -10.80 12.75
CA GLU A 123 -9.21 -11.02 11.35
C GLU A 123 -8.48 -10.04 10.41
N TYR A 124 -8.14 -8.84 10.89
CA TYR A 124 -7.36 -7.83 10.16
C TYR A 124 -5.94 -8.29 9.81
N SER A 125 -5.38 -9.28 10.52
CA SER A 125 -4.09 -9.90 10.19
C SER A 125 -4.14 -10.62 8.84
N LEU A 126 -5.32 -11.11 8.42
CA LEU A 126 -5.53 -11.71 7.10
C LEU A 126 -5.41 -10.67 5.97
N LEU A 127 -5.60 -9.39 6.30
CA LEU A 127 -5.39 -8.27 5.39
C LEU A 127 -3.93 -7.81 5.37
N LEU A 128 -2.99 -8.57 5.96
CA LEU A 128 -1.56 -8.25 6.06
C LEU A 128 -1.25 -7.02 6.93
N LEU A 129 -2.16 -6.63 7.81
CA LEU A 129 -1.88 -5.62 8.82
C LEU A 129 -0.98 -6.23 9.90
N PRO A 130 0.07 -5.51 10.34
CA PRO A 130 0.98 -6.01 11.36
C PRO A 130 0.28 -6.04 12.74
N PRO A 131 0.60 -7.03 13.59
CA PRO A 131 -0.03 -7.19 14.90
C PRO A 131 0.37 -6.12 15.92
N PHE A 132 1.39 -5.32 15.59
CA PHE A 132 1.70 -4.04 16.23
C PHE A 132 1.64 -2.99 15.12
N SER A 133 0.55 -2.22 15.08
CA SER A 133 0.22 -1.35 13.96
C SER A 133 0.72 0.07 14.14
N GLY A 134 0.93 0.73 13.01
CA GLY A 134 1.32 2.12 12.93
C GLY A 134 0.63 2.77 11.74
N PRO A 135 0.51 4.10 11.73
CA PRO A 135 -0.21 4.78 10.66
C PRO A 135 0.49 4.58 9.31
N GLY A 136 -0.31 4.30 8.28
CA GLY A 136 0.16 4.08 6.91
C GLY A 136 0.31 2.60 6.51
N ASP A 137 0.15 1.67 7.45
CA ASP A 137 0.14 0.21 7.20
C ASP A 137 -0.93 -0.22 6.19
N TRP A 138 -2.07 0.49 6.13
CA TRP A 138 -3.14 0.32 5.15
C TRP A 138 -2.68 0.37 3.68
N PHE A 139 -1.54 0.99 3.38
CA PHE A 139 -1.00 1.05 2.01
C PHE A 139 -0.29 -0.24 1.60
N ILE A 140 0.15 -1.07 2.56
CA ILE A 140 0.85 -2.33 2.25
C ILE A 140 -0.07 -3.32 1.53
N PRO A 141 -1.30 -3.60 2.00
CA PRO A 141 -2.21 -4.51 1.30
C PRO A 141 -2.61 -3.96 -0.07
N VAL A 142 -2.79 -2.65 -0.20
CA VAL A 142 -3.03 -1.96 -1.47
C VAL A 142 -1.89 -2.21 -2.46
N LEU A 143 -0.64 -2.06 -2.00
CA LEU A 143 0.55 -2.31 -2.82
C LEU A 143 0.69 -3.78 -3.23
N PHE A 144 0.36 -4.73 -2.34
CA PHE A 144 0.50 -6.15 -2.63
C PHE A 144 -0.59 -6.65 -3.57
N THR A 145 -1.85 -6.25 -3.34
CA THR A 145 -2.96 -6.53 -4.26
C THR A 145 -2.72 -5.89 -5.63
N SER A 146 -2.08 -4.72 -5.67
CA SER A 146 -1.59 -4.07 -6.88
C SER A 146 -0.70 -4.99 -7.73
N ILE A 147 0.23 -5.74 -7.14
CA ILE A 147 1.13 -6.63 -7.89
C ILE A 147 0.35 -7.63 -8.74
N LEU A 148 -0.78 -8.12 -8.23
CA LEU A 148 -1.65 -9.07 -8.91
C LEU A 148 -2.59 -8.41 -9.93
N VAL A 149 -3.18 -7.27 -9.61
CA VAL A 149 -4.20 -6.62 -10.47
C VAL A 149 -3.58 -5.92 -11.68
N PHE A 150 -2.36 -5.41 -11.52
CA PHE A 150 -1.72 -4.51 -12.47
C PHE A 150 -1.46 -5.07 -13.88
N PRO A 151 -0.92 -6.28 -14.05
CA PRO A 151 -0.77 -6.90 -15.37
C PRO A 151 -2.08 -6.96 -16.15
N LEU A 152 -3.20 -7.29 -15.48
CA LEU A 152 -4.52 -7.37 -16.10
C LEU A 152 -5.02 -5.98 -16.56
N VAL A 153 -4.91 -4.97 -15.70
CA VAL A 153 -5.31 -3.59 -16.03
C VAL A 153 -4.46 -3.07 -17.19
N TYR A 154 -3.15 -3.32 -17.18
CA TYR A 154 -2.27 -2.94 -18.29
C TYR A 154 -2.65 -3.65 -19.60
N LYS A 155 -2.93 -4.95 -19.56
CA LYS A 155 -3.38 -5.69 -20.75
C LYS A 155 -4.68 -5.12 -21.30
N GLY A 156 -5.67 -4.85 -20.45
CA GLY A 156 -6.90 -4.17 -20.84
C GLY A 156 -6.60 -2.83 -21.53
N TYR A 157 -5.72 -2.03 -20.93
CA TYR A 157 -5.33 -0.72 -21.43
C TYR A 157 -4.69 -0.79 -22.82
N THR A 158 -3.82 -1.76 -23.09
CA THR A 158 -3.20 -1.94 -24.43
C THR A 158 -4.21 -2.28 -25.54
N ILE A 159 -5.36 -2.87 -25.19
CA ILE A 159 -6.41 -3.25 -26.16
C ILE A 159 -7.44 -2.13 -26.31
N ARG A 160 -7.97 -1.63 -25.18
CA ARG A 160 -9.00 -0.59 -25.12
C ARG A 160 -8.68 0.40 -24.00
N PRO A 161 -7.82 1.42 -24.25
CA PRO A 161 -7.37 2.37 -23.24
C PRO A 161 -8.53 3.10 -22.54
N LYS A 162 -9.44 3.68 -23.33
CA LYS A 162 -10.59 4.46 -22.82
C LYS A 162 -11.50 3.60 -21.95
N LEU A 163 -11.92 2.44 -22.45
CA LEU A 163 -12.78 1.51 -21.71
C LEU A 163 -12.13 1.07 -20.40
N THR A 164 -10.83 0.73 -20.44
CA THR A 164 -10.12 0.25 -19.25
C THR A 164 -10.04 1.32 -18.17
N VAL A 165 -9.72 2.57 -18.53
CA VAL A 165 -9.71 3.67 -17.57
C VAL A 165 -11.12 3.98 -17.06
N SER A 166 -12.15 3.95 -17.93
CA SER A 166 -13.54 4.06 -17.46
C SER A 166 -13.92 2.97 -16.47
N LEU A 167 -13.52 1.72 -16.71
CA LEU A 167 -13.74 0.60 -15.78
C LEU A 167 -12.98 0.79 -14.47
N CYS A 168 -11.80 1.41 -14.49
CA CYS A 168 -11.08 1.78 -13.27
C CYS A 168 -11.92 2.76 -12.42
N PHE A 169 -12.54 3.77 -13.03
CA PHE A 169 -13.46 4.68 -12.32
C PHE A 169 -14.71 3.98 -11.80
N ILE A 170 -15.30 3.10 -12.62
CA ILE A 170 -16.50 2.33 -12.24
C ILE A 170 -16.22 1.39 -11.07
N SER A 171 -14.99 0.87 -10.92
CA SER A 171 -14.65 -0.06 -9.84
C SER A 171 -14.89 0.50 -8.44
N GLU A 172 -14.47 1.74 -8.17
CA GLU A 172 -14.74 2.40 -6.88
C GLU A 172 -16.24 2.64 -6.69
N LEU A 173 -16.95 3.06 -7.75
CA LEU A 173 -18.40 3.28 -7.68
C LEU A 173 -19.16 1.99 -7.35
N LEU A 174 -18.81 0.87 -7.99
CA LEU A 174 -19.44 -0.43 -7.72
C LEU A 174 -19.17 -0.90 -6.28
N LEU A 175 -17.93 -0.74 -5.80
CA LEU A 175 -17.58 -1.06 -4.42
C LEU A 175 -18.29 -0.12 -3.42
N GLY A 176 -18.41 1.16 -3.75
CA GLY A 176 -19.15 2.16 -2.96
C GLY A 176 -20.64 1.82 -2.87
N VAL A 177 -21.27 1.45 -3.98
CA VAL A 177 -22.67 0.97 -4.01
C VAL A 177 -22.82 -0.31 -3.18
N PHE A 178 -21.90 -1.26 -3.31
CA PHE A 178 -21.92 -2.48 -2.50
C PHE A 178 -21.85 -2.16 -1.00
N LEU A 179 -20.93 -1.28 -0.58
CA LEU A 179 -20.80 -0.84 0.81
C LEU A 179 -22.02 -0.05 1.28
N PHE A 180 -22.63 0.78 0.43
CA PHE A 180 -23.83 1.55 0.76
C PHE A 180 -25.00 0.66 1.20
N PHE A 181 -25.19 -0.48 0.51
CA PHE A 181 -26.24 -1.43 0.85
C PHE A 181 -25.88 -2.37 2.00
N ASN A 182 -24.61 -2.82 2.07
CA ASN A 182 -24.20 -3.90 2.97
C ASN A 182 -23.46 -3.44 4.24
N ALA A 183 -23.06 -2.16 4.34
CA ALA A 183 -22.32 -1.64 5.49
C ALA A 183 -22.95 -0.36 6.08
N PRO A 184 -24.23 -0.40 6.51
CA PRO A 184 -24.83 0.71 7.24
C PRO A 184 -24.13 0.90 8.60
N GLN A 185 -23.97 2.16 9.00
CA GLN A 185 -23.56 2.51 10.35
C GLN A 185 -24.80 2.86 11.17
N VAL A 186 -24.88 2.40 12.41
CA VAL A 186 -26.03 2.61 13.29
C VAL A 186 -25.60 3.45 14.49
N TRP A 187 -26.46 4.38 14.91
CA TRP A 187 -26.23 5.19 16.10
C TRP A 187 -26.32 4.33 17.36
N ASN A 188 -25.26 4.31 18.16
CA ASN A 188 -25.20 3.54 19.41
C ASN A 188 -25.39 4.38 20.69
N GLY A 189 -25.80 5.65 20.55
CA GLY A 189 -25.90 6.61 21.66
C GLY A 189 -24.70 7.55 21.79
N VAL A 190 -23.54 7.19 21.21
CA VAL A 190 -22.30 7.97 21.26
C VAL A 190 -21.78 8.29 19.86
N ALA A 191 -21.77 7.30 18.98
CA ALA A 191 -21.27 7.43 17.61
C ALA A 191 -22.02 6.50 16.66
N TYR A 192 -21.87 6.77 15.36
CA TYR A 192 -22.27 5.82 14.33
C TYR A 192 -21.21 4.72 14.20
N THR A 193 -21.57 3.48 14.55
CA THR A 193 -20.68 2.31 14.47
C THR A 193 -21.21 1.29 13.49
N TYR A 194 -20.35 0.40 13.00
CA TYR A 194 -20.79 -0.74 12.18
C TYR A 194 -21.65 -1.70 13.01
N THR A 195 -22.59 -2.37 12.36
CA THR A 195 -23.55 -3.29 12.99
C THR A 195 -22.89 -4.56 13.54
N SER A 196 -21.74 -4.95 13.00
CA SER A 196 -20.95 -6.08 13.49
C SER A 196 -19.46 -5.94 13.14
N SER A 197 -18.60 -6.71 13.82
CA SER A 197 -17.18 -6.84 13.48
C SER A 197 -16.98 -7.35 12.06
N THR A 198 -17.81 -8.30 11.59
CA THR A 198 -17.78 -8.82 10.22
C THR A 198 -18.01 -7.71 9.18
N VAL A 199 -18.95 -6.78 9.44
CA VAL A 199 -19.20 -5.65 8.55
C VAL A 199 -18.03 -4.67 8.55
N ALA A 200 -17.44 -4.39 9.72
CA ALA A 200 -16.24 -3.55 9.82
C ALA A 200 -15.03 -4.17 9.08
N PHE A 201 -14.84 -5.49 9.20
CA PHE A 201 -13.84 -6.23 8.47
C PHE A 201 -14.08 -6.16 6.96
N MET A 202 -15.31 -6.39 6.50
CA MET A 202 -15.66 -6.31 5.07
C MET A 202 -15.37 -4.93 4.49
N VAL A 203 -15.71 -3.86 5.20
CA VAL A 203 -15.39 -2.49 4.78
C VAL A 203 -13.88 -2.32 4.65
N SER A 204 -13.11 -2.82 5.62
CA SER A 204 -11.66 -2.74 5.60
C SER A 204 -11.06 -3.58 4.48
N ALA A 205 -11.53 -4.81 4.27
CA ALA A 205 -11.09 -5.67 3.17
C ALA A 205 -11.29 -5.03 1.80
N ILE A 206 -12.39 -4.30 1.60
CA ILE A 206 -12.65 -3.54 0.37
C ILE A 206 -11.76 -2.30 0.28
N ARG A 207 -11.66 -1.51 1.35
CA ARG A 207 -10.90 -0.25 1.34
C ARG A 207 -9.39 -0.43 1.37
N LEU A 208 -8.88 -1.58 1.81
CA LEU A 208 -7.46 -1.94 1.76
C LEU A 208 -7.07 -2.63 0.44
N ASN A 209 -8.01 -2.77 -0.51
CA ASN A 209 -7.77 -3.39 -1.79
C ASN A 209 -7.52 -2.34 -2.88
N ILE A 210 -6.53 -2.61 -3.75
CA ILE A 210 -6.23 -1.74 -4.89
C ILE A 210 -7.43 -1.47 -5.82
N LEU A 211 -8.42 -2.36 -5.88
CA LEU A 211 -9.64 -2.17 -6.65
C LEU A 211 -10.38 -0.88 -6.27
N PHE A 212 -10.38 -0.51 -4.99
CA PHE A 212 -10.98 0.74 -4.52
C PHE A 212 -10.22 1.99 -5.01
N TYR A 213 -8.93 1.85 -5.30
CA TYR A 213 -8.02 2.93 -5.70
C TYR A 213 -7.66 2.94 -7.19
N LEU A 214 -8.26 2.03 -7.98
CA LEU A 214 -8.03 1.97 -9.42
C LEU A 214 -8.32 3.27 -10.17
N PRO A 215 -9.27 4.15 -9.78
CA PRO A 215 -9.47 5.39 -10.53
C PRO A 215 -8.20 6.27 -10.58
N ALA A 216 -7.46 6.39 -9.47
CA ALA A 216 -6.18 7.10 -9.40
C ALA A 216 -5.07 6.40 -10.22
N VAL A 217 -4.96 5.08 -10.07
CA VAL A 217 -4.00 4.26 -10.83
C VAL A 217 -4.29 4.33 -12.34
N GLY A 218 -5.56 4.32 -12.72
CA GLY A 218 -6.03 4.41 -14.10
C GLY A 218 -5.67 5.75 -14.75
N LEU A 219 -5.81 6.87 -14.01
CA LEU A 219 -5.31 8.18 -14.46
C LEU A 219 -3.79 8.16 -14.66
N GLY A 220 -3.04 7.60 -13.71
CA GLY A 220 -1.59 7.42 -13.85
C GLY A 220 -1.20 6.62 -15.09
N LEU A 221 -1.88 5.50 -15.32
CA LEU A 221 -1.67 4.65 -16.48
C LEU A 221 -2.01 5.39 -17.79
N TRP A 222 -3.10 6.16 -17.82
CA TRP A 222 -3.46 7.03 -18.95
C TRP A 222 -2.31 7.98 -19.28
N PHE A 223 -1.81 8.73 -18.29
CA PHE A 223 -0.72 9.69 -18.50
C PHE A 223 0.61 9.06 -18.90
N SER A 224 0.80 7.75 -18.68
CA SER A 224 2.02 7.06 -19.11
C SER A 224 2.20 7.02 -20.63
N SER A 225 1.10 7.16 -21.39
CA SER A 225 1.11 7.24 -22.85
C SER A 225 1.41 8.66 -23.34
N ASP A 226 0.85 9.66 -22.67
CA ASP A 226 1.09 11.09 -22.96
C ASP A 226 0.69 11.93 -21.73
N PHE A 227 1.65 12.67 -21.19
CA PHE A 227 1.49 13.51 -20.00
C PHE A 227 1.48 15.02 -20.33
N ASP A 228 1.47 15.44 -21.60
CA ASP A 228 1.28 16.86 -21.90
C ASP A 228 -0.17 17.27 -21.61
N ILE A 229 -0.34 18.18 -20.65
CA ILE A 229 -1.64 18.76 -20.26
C ILE A 229 -2.39 19.45 -21.42
N LYS A 230 -1.69 19.90 -22.46
CA LYS A 230 -2.30 20.55 -23.63
C LYS A 230 -2.68 19.57 -24.75
N SER A 231 -2.29 18.30 -24.64
CA SER A 231 -2.61 17.28 -25.63
C SER A 231 -4.11 17.00 -25.69
N LYS A 232 -4.62 16.68 -26.89
CA LYS A 232 -6.00 16.19 -27.09
C LYS A 232 -6.30 14.97 -26.22
N HIS A 233 -5.29 14.17 -25.91
CA HIS A 233 -5.37 13.01 -25.03
C HIS A 233 -5.82 13.38 -23.60
N ASN A 234 -5.44 14.56 -23.12
CA ASN A 234 -5.65 14.99 -21.73
C ASN A 234 -6.69 16.11 -21.59
N LEU A 235 -7.40 16.48 -22.67
CA LEU A 235 -8.38 17.58 -22.65
C LEU A 235 -9.51 17.40 -21.63
N PHE A 236 -9.90 16.15 -21.33
CA PHE A 236 -10.93 15.86 -20.32
C PHE A 236 -10.56 16.41 -18.93
N MET A 237 -9.26 16.60 -18.65
CA MET A 237 -8.78 17.17 -17.38
C MET A 237 -9.28 18.59 -17.16
N TRP A 238 -9.54 19.37 -18.21
CA TRP A 238 -10.08 20.73 -18.06
C TRP A 238 -11.53 20.77 -17.57
N ILE A 239 -12.24 19.65 -17.66
CA ILE A 239 -13.59 19.48 -17.10
C ILE A 239 -13.52 18.73 -15.77
N ALA A 240 -12.73 17.66 -15.71
CA ALA A 240 -12.61 16.84 -14.51
C ALA A 240 -11.98 17.59 -13.33
N PHE A 241 -10.97 18.45 -13.58
CA PHE A 241 -10.32 19.22 -12.53
C PHE A 241 -11.27 20.21 -11.83
N PRO A 242 -12.01 21.10 -12.52
CA PRO A 242 -12.93 22.02 -11.82
C PRO A 242 -14.01 21.30 -11.02
N LEU A 243 -14.56 20.19 -11.54
CA LEU A 243 -15.53 19.37 -10.81
C LEU A 243 -14.92 18.74 -9.56
N SER A 244 -13.69 18.24 -9.68
CA SER A 244 -12.96 17.65 -8.58
C SER A 244 -12.61 18.68 -7.50
N LEU A 245 -12.15 19.86 -7.91
CA LEU A 245 -11.88 20.99 -7.01
C LEU A 245 -13.16 21.45 -6.30
N ALA A 246 -14.27 21.59 -7.02
CA ALA A 246 -15.56 21.94 -6.43
C ALA A 246 -16.02 20.90 -5.40
N TYR A 247 -15.86 19.61 -5.71
CA TYR A 247 -16.14 18.54 -4.76
C TYR A 247 -15.24 18.62 -3.52
N THR A 248 -13.92 18.74 -3.67
CA THR A 248 -12.99 18.82 -2.53
C THR A 248 -13.25 20.06 -1.68
N PHE A 249 -13.57 21.21 -2.30
CA PHE A 249 -13.96 22.41 -1.60
C PHE A 249 -15.27 22.22 -0.81
N ALA A 250 -16.30 21.65 -1.44
CA ALA A 250 -17.57 21.37 -0.77
C ALA A 250 -17.40 20.35 0.36
N TYR A 251 -16.60 19.31 0.16
CA TYR A 251 -16.28 18.31 1.17
C TYR A 251 -15.59 18.95 2.38
N GLN A 252 -14.64 19.86 2.15
CA GLN A 252 -13.86 20.47 3.21
C GLN A 252 -14.60 21.59 3.96
N PHE A 253 -15.25 22.51 3.24
CA PHE A 253 -15.79 23.74 3.84
C PHE A 253 -17.31 23.77 3.99
N LEU A 254 -18.03 22.91 3.26
CA LEU A 254 -19.50 22.87 3.30
C LEU A 254 -20.03 21.58 3.97
N ASP A 255 -19.13 20.79 4.56
CA ASP A 255 -19.40 19.45 5.11
C ASP A 255 -20.18 18.54 4.15
N TYR A 256 -19.97 18.72 2.83
CA TYR A 256 -20.70 17.95 1.83
C TYR A 256 -20.28 16.48 1.90
N ARG A 257 -21.25 15.57 2.04
CA ARG A 257 -21.06 14.12 2.04
C ARG A 257 -22.11 13.47 1.15
N VAL A 258 -21.71 12.52 0.31
CA VAL A 258 -22.65 11.72 -0.47
C VAL A 258 -23.11 10.54 0.38
N LEU A 259 -24.11 10.80 1.22
CA LEU A 259 -24.67 9.84 2.16
C LEU A 259 -26.20 9.97 2.24
N VAL A 260 -26.83 8.90 2.73
CA VAL A 260 -28.21 8.89 3.19
C VAL A 260 -28.15 8.70 4.70
N ALA A 261 -28.70 9.66 5.45
CA ALA A 261 -28.83 9.58 6.90
C ALA A 261 -30.32 9.60 7.27
N ASP A 262 -30.70 8.72 8.18
CA ASP A 262 -31.94 8.78 8.94
C ASP A 262 -31.62 8.91 10.44
N ALA A 263 -32.66 8.98 11.29
CA ALA A 263 -32.49 9.17 12.73
C ALA A 263 -31.65 8.08 13.42
N THR A 264 -31.48 6.91 12.79
CA THR A 264 -30.85 5.72 13.36
C THR A 264 -29.68 5.20 12.55
N THR A 265 -29.63 5.44 11.23
CA THR A 265 -28.65 4.86 10.32
C THR A 265 -28.01 5.90 9.40
N ILE A 266 -26.73 5.68 9.07
CA ILE A 266 -26.00 6.40 8.03
C ILE A 266 -25.46 5.40 7.02
N ARG A 267 -25.68 5.70 5.74
CA ARG A 267 -25.18 4.95 4.58
C ARG A 267 -24.38 5.89 3.69
N ARG A 268 -23.12 5.57 3.42
CA ARG A 268 -22.23 6.41 2.60
C ARG A 268 -22.05 5.77 1.23
N LEU A 269 -22.31 6.53 0.17
CA LEU A 269 -22.05 6.06 -1.20
C LEU A 269 -20.59 6.36 -1.58
N ILE A 270 -20.12 7.55 -1.22
CA ILE A 270 -18.74 7.99 -1.45
C ILE A 270 -18.04 8.10 -0.10
N TRP A 271 -16.93 7.37 0.04
CA TRP A 271 -16.26 7.15 1.32
C TRP A 271 -15.02 8.03 1.47
N GLY A 272 -15.18 9.13 2.20
CA GLY A 272 -14.05 10.01 2.58
C GLY A 272 -13.56 10.89 1.43
N ASP A 273 -12.27 11.18 1.46
CA ASP A 273 -11.54 12.10 0.58
C ASP A 273 -10.45 11.40 -0.26
N TYR A 274 -10.40 10.07 -0.27
CA TYR A 274 -9.64 9.29 -1.24
C TYR A 274 -10.59 8.65 -2.24
N THR A 275 -11.13 9.45 -3.15
CA THR A 275 -12.23 9.02 -4.02
C THR A 275 -12.03 9.47 -5.46
N PHE A 276 -12.74 8.83 -6.38
CA PHE A 276 -12.69 9.13 -7.81
C PHE A 276 -13.05 10.59 -8.13
N LEU A 277 -13.78 11.25 -7.24
CA LEU A 277 -14.12 12.67 -7.33
C LEU A 277 -12.96 13.58 -6.94
N MET A 278 -11.99 13.15 -6.13
CA MET A 278 -10.83 13.95 -5.73
C MET A 278 -9.59 13.69 -6.60
N TYR A 279 -9.44 12.52 -7.23
CA TYR A 279 -8.22 12.22 -7.99
C TYR A 279 -7.94 13.15 -9.17
N PRO A 280 -8.92 13.67 -9.93
CA PRO A 280 -8.63 14.63 -11.01
C PRO A 280 -8.02 15.94 -10.51
N TYR A 281 -8.36 16.40 -9.30
CA TYR A 281 -7.72 17.54 -8.65
C TYR A 281 -6.21 17.31 -8.51
N VAL A 282 -5.82 16.15 -7.97
CA VAL A 282 -4.42 15.78 -7.77
C VAL A 282 -3.70 15.47 -9.09
N ALA A 283 -4.39 14.85 -10.03
CA ALA A 283 -3.87 14.53 -11.36
C ALA A 283 -3.45 15.78 -12.16
N LEU A 284 -4.12 16.92 -11.96
CA LEU A 284 -3.67 18.17 -12.58
C LEU A 284 -2.28 18.56 -12.06
N PHE A 285 -2.05 18.54 -10.75
CA PHE A 285 -0.72 18.83 -10.18
C PHE A 285 0.33 17.85 -10.67
N PHE A 286 -0.01 16.57 -10.83
CA PHE A 286 0.88 15.59 -11.45
C PHE A 286 1.28 16.03 -12.87
N LEU A 287 0.32 16.36 -13.73
CA LEU A 287 0.59 16.81 -15.11
C LEU A 287 1.41 18.11 -15.15
N LEU A 288 1.09 19.07 -14.29
CA LEU A 288 1.83 20.33 -14.18
C LEU A 288 3.27 20.08 -13.75
N ALA A 289 3.50 19.21 -12.75
CA ALA A 289 4.84 18.84 -12.33
C ALA A 289 5.62 18.14 -13.44
N MET A 290 4.99 17.20 -14.16
CA MET A 290 5.61 16.52 -15.31
C MET A 290 5.97 17.48 -16.46
N LYS A 291 5.22 18.57 -16.62
CA LYS A 291 5.44 19.57 -17.67
C LYS A 291 6.51 20.61 -17.30
N TYR A 292 6.49 21.09 -16.07
CA TYR A 292 7.27 22.27 -15.67
C TYR A 292 8.52 21.94 -14.85
N LEU A 293 8.60 20.78 -14.21
CA LEU A 293 9.84 20.37 -13.56
C LEU A 293 10.84 19.87 -14.61
N PRO A 294 12.16 20.10 -14.38
CA PRO A 294 13.18 19.62 -15.31
C PRO A 294 13.14 18.10 -15.42
N ALA A 295 13.40 17.59 -16.63
CA ALA A 295 13.46 16.15 -16.86
C ALA A 295 14.67 15.52 -16.15
N ASP A 296 15.80 16.23 -16.15
CA ASP A 296 17.09 15.75 -15.69
C ASP A 296 17.47 16.30 -14.31
N VAL A 297 18.25 15.53 -13.57
CA VAL A 297 18.71 15.87 -12.21
C VAL A 297 19.96 16.76 -12.32
N THR A 298 19.79 18.08 -12.18
CA THR A 298 20.91 19.04 -12.24
C THR A 298 21.14 19.72 -10.88
N GLY A 299 22.38 19.70 -10.38
CA GLY A 299 22.75 20.33 -9.10
C GLY A 299 22.71 19.41 -7.87
N ARG A 300 23.01 19.97 -6.68
CA ARG A 300 23.05 19.19 -5.42
C ARG A 300 21.65 18.98 -4.85
N VAL A 301 20.80 19.99 -4.83
CA VAL A 301 19.46 19.93 -4.22
C VAL A 301 18.58 18.90 -4.94
N SER A 302 18.53 18.95 -6.27
CA SER A 302 17.79 17.97 -7.09
C SER A 302 18.26 16.54 -6.87
N ARG A 303 19.57 16.31 -6.66
CA ARG A 303 20.10 14.97 -6.32
C ARG A 303 19.58 14.45 -4.99
N HIS A 304 19.48 15.31 -3.97
CA HIS A 304 18.92 14.92 -2.67
C HIS A 304 17.43 14.62 -2.78
N ILE A 305 16.66 15.49 -3.46
CA ILE A 305 15.24 15.26 -3.74
C ILE A 305 15.04 13.95 -4.51
N ALA A 306 15.85 13.70 -5.54
CA ALA A 306 15.80 12.46 -6.31
C ALA A 306 16.11 11.23 -5.46
N MET A 307 17.04 11.34 -4.52
CA MET A 307 17.37 10.27 -3.58
C MET A 307 16.19 9.96 -2.65
N ILE A 308 15.55 10.99 -2.08
CA ILE A 308 14.33 10.84 -1.27
C ILE A 308 13.23 10.16 -2.07
N GLY A 309 12.96 10.62 -3.30
CA GLY A 309 11.94 10.02 -4.17
C GLY A 309 12.22 8.57 -4.56
N LYS A 310 13.50 8.17 -4.71
CA LYS A 310 13.90 6.78 -4.96
C LYS A 310 13.77 5.89 -3.72
N ALA A 311 14.05 6.46 -2.54
CA ALA A 311 13.93 5.80 -1.24
C ALA A 311 12.52 5.88 -0.63
N SER A 312 11.53 6.38 -1.38
CA SER A 312 10.21 6.71 -0.83
C SER A 312 9.51 5.56 -0.11
N TYR A 313 9.73 4.33 -0.59
CA TYR A 313 9.16 3.15 0.03
C TYR A 313 9.83 2.82 1.37
N HIS A 314 11.16 2.85 1.45
CA HIS A 314 11.89 2.65 2.71
C HIS A 314 11.57 3.73 3.74
N ILE A 315 11.38 4.98 3.29
CA ILE A 315 10.95 6.06 4.16
C ILE A 315 9.54 5.81 4.70
N LEU A 316 8.59 5.38 3.85
CA LEU A 316 7.25 4.97 4.29
C LEU A 316 7.33 3.84 5.34
N LEU A 317 8.11 2.79 5.08
CA LEU A 317 8.23 1.67 6.01
C LEU A 317 8.85 2.09 7.35
N PHE A 318 9.90 2.92 7.33
CA PHE A 318 10.49 3.45 8.56
C PHE A 318 9.52 4.39 9.29
N GLN A 319 8.73 5.17 8.56
CA GLN A 319 7.70 6.04 9.12
C GLN A 319 6.60 5.23 9.82
N ILE A 320 6.14 4.11 9.26
CA ILE A 320 5.22 3.17 9.93
C ILE A 320 5.85 2.66 11.24
N PHE A 321 7.11 2.21 11.20
CA PHE A 321 7.85 1.75 12.37
C PHE A 321 7.92 2.85 13.46
N TYR A 322 8.41 4.03 13.10
CA TYR A 322 8.62 5.13 14.02
C TYR A 322 7.31 5.59 14.68
N PHE A 323 6.26 5.82 13.89
CA PHE A 323 4.98 6.27 14.45
C PHE A 323 4.21 5.15 15.17
N SER A 324 4.45 3.86 14.88
CA SER A 324 3.88 2.77 15.69
C SER A 324 4.34 2.85 17.15
N ILE A 325 5.61 3.17 17.38
CA ILE A 325 6.17 3.39 18.72
C ILE A 325 5.54 4.63 19.35
N TRP A 326 5.47 5.74 18.60
CA TRP A 326 4.89 6.98 19.13
C TRP A 326 3.41 6.80 19.52
N TYR A 327 2.60 6.20 18.65
CA TYR A 327 1.17 6.02 18.88
C TYR A 327 0.84 4.98 19.94
N HIS A 328 1.77 4.08 20.25
CA HIS A 328 1.63 3.22 21.40
C HIS A 328 1.61 4.01 22.72
N PHE A 329 2.40 5.08 22.82
CA PHE A 329 2.48 5.91 24.03
C PHE A 329 1.54 7.12 24.02
N PHE A 330 1.19 7.63 22.84
CA PHE A 330 0.44 8.87 22.67
C PHE A 330 -0.67 8.70 21.63
N ASP A 331 -1.94 8.86 22.00
CA ASP A 331 -3.03 8.81 21.04
C ASP A 331 -2.96 10.02 20.08
N ILE A 332 -3.24 9.79 18.78
CA ILE A 332 -3.21 10.78 17.70
C ILE A 332 -4.15 11.97 17.95
N GLN A 333 -5.24 11.77 18.69
CA GLN A 333 -6.13 12.85 19.10
C GLN A 333 -5.59 13.64 20.30
N SER A 334 -4.78 12.97 21.13
CA SER A 334 -4.24 13.48 22.38
C SER A 334 -2.78 13.91 22.29
N ILE A 335 -2.21 14.09 21.07
CA ILE A 335 -0.82 14.54 20.86
C ILE A 335 -0.48 15.76 21.76
N GLY A 336 -1.50 16.45 22.29
CA GLY A 336 -1.44 16.91 23.69
C GLY A 336 -0.65 18.17 23.84
N PHE A 337 -0.34 18.79 22.70
CA PHE A 337 0.34 20.04 22.67
C PHE A 337 -0.63 21.19 22.92
N PRO A 338 -0.27 22.13 23.80
CA PRO A 338 -1.16 23.23 24.17
C PRO A 338 -1.33 24.26 23.05
N THR A 339 -0.46 24.26 22.02
CA THR A 339 -0.52 25.24 20.93
C THR A 339 -0.17 24.62 19.57
N PRO A 340 -0.72 25.14 18.46
CA PRO A 340 -0.38 24.69 17.10
C PRO A 340 1.12 24.77 16.76
N LEU A 341 1.87 25.67 17.40
CA LEU A 341 3.32 25.81 17.18
C LEU A 341 4.11 24.55 17.57
N HIS A 342 3.67 23.84 18.61
CA HIS A 342 4.33 22.59 19.01
C HIS A 342 4.14 21.49 17.97
N HIS A 343 3.02 21.47 17.24
CA HIS A 343 2.83 20.55 16.12
C HIS A 343 3.80 20.83 14.97
N LEU A 344 4.13 22.09 14.72
CA LEU A 344 5.17 22.45 13.75
C LEU A 344 6.57 21.99 14.22
N ALA A 345 6.88 22.15 15.50
CA ALA A 345 8.13 21.64 16.08
C ALA A 345 8.20 20.11 16.00
N PHE A 346 7.10 19.42 16.32
CA PHE A 346 6.98 17.97 16.24
C PHE A 346 7.17 17.48 14.80
N TYR A 347 6.49 18.09 13.82
CA TYR A 347 6.71 17.80 12.40
C TYR A 347 8.15 18.05 11.96
N SER A 348 8.75 19.17 12.40
CA SER A 348 10.14 19.54 12.08
C SER A 348 11.17 18.55 12.64
N LEU A 349 10.83 17.83 13.71
CA LEU A 349 11.62 16.73 14.25
C LEU A 349 11.36 15.42 13.48
N ASN A 350 10.09 15.08 13.26
CA ASN A 350 9.68 13.81 12.67
C ASN A 350 10.12 13.68 11.21
N LEU A 351 10.09 14.75 10.44
CA LEU A 351 10.48 14.73 9.03
C LEU A 351 11.96 14.31 8.84
N PRO A 352 12.95 14.98 9.47
CA PRO A 352 14.34 14.51 9.46
C PRO A 352 14.52 13.09 9.97
N VAL A 353 13.82 12.68 11.04
CA VAL A 353 13.91 11.31 11.59
C VAL A 353 13.45 10.27 10.56
N CYS A 354 12.28 10.48 9.96
CA CYS A 354 11.74 9.58 8.94
C CYS A 354 12.62 9.53 7.69
N LEU A 355 13.09 10.70 7.22
CA LEU A 355 13.99 10.78 6.07
C LEU A 355 15.33 10.09 6.36
N ALA A 356 15.97 10.36 7.50
CA ALA A 356 17.26 9.78 7.87
C ALA A 356 17.16 8.25 8.04
N GLY A 357 16.15 7.76 8.77
CA GLY A 357 15.94 6.33 8.97
C GLY A 357 15.65 5.60 7.66
N GLY A 358 14.75 6.14 6.83
CA GLY A 358 14.42 5.56 5.53
C GLY A 358 15.56 5.60 4.52
N LEU A 359 16.32 6.71 4.44
CA LEU A 359 17.51 6.81 3.59
C LEU A 359 18.63 5.89 4.08
N GLY A 360 18.83 5.80 5.40
CA GLY A 360 19.78 4.87 6.01
C GLY A 360 19.48 3.43 5.61
N TRP A 361 18.22 3.01 5.76
CA TRP A 361 17.77 1.69 5.32
C TRP A 361 17.99 1.50 3.81
N TYR A 362 17.55 2.42 2.96
CA TYR A 362 17.74 2.35 1.51
C TYR A 362 19.22 2.19 1.11
N HIS A 363 20.14 2.90 1.78
CA HIS A 363 21.56 2.80 1.53
C HIS A 363 22.16 1.48 2.01
N LEU A 364 21.76 1.00 3.19
CA LEU A 364 22.20 -0.30 3.72
C LEU A 364 21.77 -1.43 2.79
N GLU A 365 20.51 -1.43 2.35
CA GLU A 365 20.00 -2.40 1.38
C GLU A 365 20.83 -2.37 0.10
N ARG A 366 21.05 -1.18 -0.49
CA ARG A 366 21.85 -1.04 -1.72
C ARG A 366 23.29 -1.46 -1.57
N ARG A 367 23.91 -1.22 -0.41
CA ARG A 367 25.28 -1.66 -0.13
C ARG A 367 25.36 -3.18 0.00
N ALA A 368 24.34 -3.80 0.58
CA ALA A 368 24.26 -5.25 0.67
C ALA A 368 24.05 -5.91 -0.70
N THR A 369 23.43 -5.22 -1.68
CA THR A 369 23.31 -5.65 -3.08
C THR A 369 24.56 -5.27 -3.90
N THR A 370 25.70 -5.91 -3.67
CA THR A 370 26.87 -5.82 -4.57
C THR A 370 26.70 -6.69 -5.83
N GLU A 371 27.33 -6.32 -6.96
CA GLU A 371 27.09 -6.91 -8.29
C GLU A 371 27.35 -8.42 -8.43
N THR A 372 28.02 -9.06 -7.47
CA THR A 372 28.34 -10.50 -7.52
C THR A 372 27.39 -11.40 -6.70
N ARG A 373 26.66 -10.85 -5.71
CA ARG A 373 25.66 -11.57 -4.91
C ARG A 373 24.56 -10.60 -4.48
N SER A 374 23.30 -10.96 -4.72
CA SER A 374 22.22 -10.15 -4.19
C SER A 374 22.26 -10.19 -2.66
N TRP A 375 21.85 -9.12 -1.96
CA TRP A 375 21.86 -9.10 -0.50
C TRP A 375 21.07 -10.26 0.10
N TRP A 376 20.02 -10.72 -0.60
CA TRP A 376 19.21 -11.90 -0.26
C TRP A 376 19.97 -13.22 -0.26
N ASP A 377 21.12 -13.27 -0.95
CA ASP A 377 22.01 -14.41 -1.05
C ASP A 377 23.17 -14.32 -0.04
N HIS A 378 23.26 -13.23 0.73
CA HIS A 378 24.22 -13.11 1.82
C HIS A 378 23.87 -14.14 2.92
N PRO A 379 24.84 -14.84 3.52
CA PRO A 379 24.56 -15.88 4.52
C PRO A 379 23.66 -15.41 5.68
N TRP A 380 23.89 -14.20 6.20
CA TRP A 380 23.04 -13.60 7.24
C TRP A 380 21.60 -13.32 6.78
N MET A 381 21.42 -13.04 5.51
CA MET A 381 20.10 -12.80 4.93
C MET A 381 19.39 -14.10 4.57
N MET A 382 20.12 -15.13 4.15
CA MET A 382 19.62 -16.49 4.02
C MET A 382 19.14 -17.00 5.38
N ARG A 383 19.94 -16.81 6.44
CA ARG A 383 19.56 -17.06 7.83
C ARG A 383 18.30 -16.29 8.21
N GLY A 384 18.28 -14.98 7.98
CA GLY A 384 17.11 -14.14 8.25
C GLY A 384 15.85 -14.59 7.49
N ARG A 385 15.98 -15.03 6.23
CA ARG A 385 14.88 -15.60 5.44
C ARG A 385 14.37 -16.88 6.06
N TYR A 386 15.26 -17.79 6.44
CA TYR A 386 14.87 -19.05 7.05
C TYR A 386 14.24 -18.84 8.44
N PHE A 387 14.78 -17.95 9.27
CA PHE A 387 14.11 -17.56 10.52
C PHE A 387 12.76 -16.88 10.26
N GLY A 388 12.66 -16.03 9.25
CA GLY A 388 11.40 -15.42 8.82
C GLY A 388 10.38 -16.45 8.34
N LEU A 389 10.81 -17.47 7.58
CA LEU A 389 9.97 -18.59 7.14
C LEU A 389 9.57 -19.48 8.31
N ALA A 390 10.43 -19.66 9.32
CA ALA A 390 10.09 -20.35 10.56
C ALA A 390 9.00 -19.59 11.33
N GLY A 391 9.17 -18.29 11.53
CA GLY A 391 8.15 -17.44 12.15
C GLY A 391 6.84 -17.42 11.35
N LEU A 392 6.91 -17.30 10.02
CA LEU A 392 5.76 -17.37 9.13
C LEU A 392 5.06 -18.73 9.23
N SER A 393 5.80 -19.82 9.40
CA SER A 393 5.22 -21.15 9.58
C SER A 393 4.39 -21.22 10.86
N LEU A 394 4.86 -20.61 11.96
CA LEU A 394 4.09 -20.53 13.20
C LEU A 394 2.84 -19.65 13.06
N PHE A 395 2.92 -18.54 12.33
CA PHE A 395 1.74 -17.73 12.01
C PHE A 395 0.74 -18.46 11.11
N MET A 396 1.23 -19.12 10.04
CA MET A 396 0.36 -19.88 9.14
C MET A 396 -0.27 -21.09 9.86
N MET A 397 0.41 -21.66 10.86
CA MET A 397 -0.16 -22.68 11.72
C MET A 397 -1.43 -22.19 12.40
N THR A 398 -1.41 -21.01 13.04
CA THR A 398 -2.59 -20.49 13.74
C THR A 398 -3.73 -20.23 12.77
N VAL A 399 -3.44 -19.69 11.59
CA VAL A 399 -4.45 -19.45 10.54
C VAL A 399 -5.07 -20.76 10.06
N VAL A 400 -4.25 -21.78 9.76
CA VAL A 400 -4.76 -23.05 9.24
C VAL A 400 -5.51 -23.84 10.31
N VAL A 401 -5.07 -23.78 11.57
CA VAL A 401 -5.80 -24.35 12.72
C VAL A 401 -7.18 -23.69 12.88
N GLU A 402 -7.26 -22.36 12.78
CA GLU A 402 -8.54 -21.65 12.88
C GLU A 402 -9.50 -22.07 11.74
N ILE A 403 -9.00 -22.10 10.50
CA ILE A 403 -9.78 -22.53 9.34
C ILE A 403 -10.24 -23.98 9.48
N ALA A 404 -9.35 -24.88 9.89
CA ALA A 404 -9.69 -26.29 10.11
C ALA A 404 -10.72 -26.44 11.23
N SER A 405 -10.59 -25.68 12.33
CA SER A 405 -11.55 -25.67 13.44
C SER A 405 -12.92 -25.19 13.00
N PHE A 406 -12.97 -24.17 12.15
CA PHE A 406 -14.22 -23.67 11.57
C PHE A 406 -14.89 -24.73 10.69
N PHE A 407 -14.16 -25.35 9.76
CA PHE A 407 -14.74 -26.34 8.84
C PHE A 407 -15.11 -27.67 9.50
N THR A 408 -14.44 -28.04 10.58
CA THR A 408 -14.75 -29.26 11.34
C THR A 408 -15.86 -29.04 12.36
N GLY A 409 -16.38 -27.82 12.49
CA GLY A 409 -17.40 -27.46 13.48
C GLY A 409 -16.85 -27.34 14.90
N LEU A 410 -15.54 -27.49 15.11
CA LEU A 410 -14.90 -27.43 16.42
C LEU A 410 -15.03 -26.04 17.05
N THR A 411 -14.96 -24.96 16.27
CA THR A 411 -15.18 -23.60 16.76
C THR A 411 -16.59 -23.43 17.33
N ASN A 412 -17.60 -23.87 16.57
CA ASN A 412 -19.01 -23.77 16.98
C ASN A 412 -19.32 -24.69 18.18
N TRP A 413 -18.70 -25.88 18.22
CA TRP A 413 -18.81 -26.76 19.38
C TRP A 413 -18.20 -26.11 20.64
N ALA A 414 -17.01 -25.51 20.52
CA ALA A 414 -16.33 -24.86 21.63
C ALA A 414 -17.17 -23.71 22.19
N GLU A 415 -17.73 -22.84 21.36
CA GLU A 415 -18.58 -21.72 21.79
C GLU A 415 -19.80 -22.15 22.63
N ASN A 416 -20.37 -23.32 22.33
CA ASN A 416 -21.59 -23.80 22.98
C ASN A 416 -21.35 -24.71 24.21
N ASN A 417 -20.12 -25.18 24.43
CA ASN A 417 -19.83 -26.23 25.43
C ASN A 417 -18.73 -25.85 26.46
N ILE A 418 -18.31 -24.57 26.51
CA ILE A 418 -17.34 -24.07 27.53
C ILE A 418 -17.86 -24.36 28.95
N PRO A 419 -17.05 -24.88 29.90
CA PRO A 419 -15.59 -25.04 29.86
C PRO A 419 -15.10 -26.48 29.63
N TYR A 420 -15.97 -27.44 29.33
CA TYR A 420 -15.57 -28.86 29.29
C TYR A 420 -15.16 -29.26 27.89
N PHE A 421 -13.87 -29.51 27.68
CA PHE A 421 -13.40 -30.18 26.48
C PHE A 421 -13.63 -31.69 26.62
N VAL A 422 -14.38 -32.28 25.68
CA VAL A 422 -14.64 -33.72 25.62
C VAL A 422 -14.18 -34.21 24.26
N LEU A 423 -13.20 -35.11 24.26
CA LEU A 423 -12.77 -35.82 23.05
C LEU A 423 -13.75 -36.97 22.79
N ASN A 424 -14.61 -36.83 21.77
CA ASN A 424 -15.62 -37.82 21.41
C ASN A 424 -15.68 -38.01 19.88
N GLU A 425 -16.69 -38.73 19.39
CA GLU A 425 -16.88 -39.00 17.96
C GLU A 425 -17.10 -37.71 17.13
N ASP A 426 -17.67 -36.67 17.75
CA ASP A 426 -17.98 -35.40 17.09
C ASP A 426 -16.78 -34.44 17.04
N THR A 427 -16.06 -34.29 18.17
CA THR A 427 -14.91 -33.36 18.27
C THR A 427 -13.58 -34.01 17.87
N GLY A 428 -13.49 -35.33 17.99
CA GLY A 428 -12.28 -36.12 17.78
C GLY A 428 -11.61 -35.89 16.43
N PRO A 429 -12.33 -35.98 15.30
CA PRO A 429 -11.74 -35.74 13.98
C PRO A 429 -11.16 -34.34 13.82
N GLY A 430 -11.87 -33.29 14.29
CA GLY A 430 -11.41 -31.91 14.21
C GLY A 430 -10.16 -31.65 15.07
N VAL A 431 -10.13 -32.22 16.27
CA VAL A 431 -8.98 -32.15 17.18
C VAL A 431 -7.76 -32.86 16.57
N MET A 432 -7.93 -34.07 16.04
CA MET A 432 -6.83 -34.82 15.41
C MET A 432 -6.29 -34.12 14.15
N LEU A 433 -7.16 -33.48 13.38
CA LEU A 433 -6.75 -32.64 12.25
C LEU A 433 -5.91 -31.45 12.72
N ASN A 434 -6.35 -30.73 13.75
CA ASN A 434 -5.60 -29.61 14.32
C ASN A 434 -4.24 -30.05 14.89
N ILE A 435 -4.16 -31.17 15.61
CA ILE A 435 -2.89 -31.74 16.08
C ILE A 435 -1.96 -32.04 14.91
N SER A 436 -2.48 -32.63 13.83
CA SER A 436 -1.70 -32.95 12.64
C SER A 436 -1.16 -31.67 11.97
N ILE A 437 -1.99 -30.63 11.85
CA ILE A 437 -1.60 -29.32 11.33
C ILE A 437 -0.47 -28.73 12.19
N ILE A 438 -0.63 -28.73 13.51
CA ILE A 438 0.37 -28.22 14.45
C ILE A 438 1.71 -28.95 14.27
N ILE A 439 1.71 -30.29 14.23
CA ILE A 439 2.93 -31.09 14.04
C ILE A 439 3.60 -30.74 12.70
N ILE A 440 2.85 -30.63 11.60
CA ILE A 440 3.40 -30.28 10.29
C ILE A 440 4.06 -28.90 10.32
N PHE A 441 3.39 -27.90 10.88
CA PHE A 441 3.94 -26.54 10.93
C PHE A 441 5.10 -26.39 11.92
N LEU A 442 5.10 -27.13 13.03
CA LEU A 442 6.27 -27.22 13.91
C LEU A 442 7.45 -27.88 13.18
N GLY A 443 7.19 -28.94 12.42
CA GLY A 443 8.20 -29.57 11.55
C GLY A 443 8.77 -28.62 10.51
N LEU A 444 7.92 -27.82 9.84
CA LEU A 444 8.36 -26.78 8.91
C LEU A 444 9.16 -25.68 9.60
N CYS A 445 8.71 -25.23 10.78
CA CYS A 445 9.42 -24.25 11.59
C CYS A 445 10.83 -24.76 11.95
N MET A 446 10.93 -25.99 12.48
CA MET A 446 12.20 -26.63 12.79
C MET A 446 13.09 -26.82 11.56
N TYR A 447 12.52 -27.24 10.42
CA TYR A 447 13.24 -27.38 9.16
C TYR A 447 13.85 -26.05 8.70
N PHE A 448 13.08 -24.96 8.78
CA PHE A 448 13.60 -23.65 8.43
C PHE A 448 14.64 -23.16 9.44
N ILE A 449 14.45 -23.35 10.75
CA ILE A 449 15.49 -23.04 11.75
C ILE A 449 16.77 -23.81 11.45
N TYR A 450 16.68 -25.11 11.15
CA TYR A 450 17.83 -25.93 10.76
C TYR A 450 18.52 -25.39 9.51
N LYS A 451 17.76 -25.06 8.45
CA LYS A 451 18.29 -24.45 7.23
C LYS A 451 18.91 -23.08 7.46
N ALA A 452 18.43 -22.30 8.43
CA ALA A 452 19.06 -21.06 8.82
C ALA A 452 20.49 -21.34 9.29
N PHE A 453 20.68 -22.26 10.24
CA PHE A 453 22.00 -22.61 10.76
C PHE A 453 22.93 -23.26 9.72
N GLU A 454 22.39 -24.05 8.79
CA GLU A 454 23.15 -24.67 7.69
C GLU A 454 23.58 -23.65 6.62
N SER A 455 22.82 -22.56 6.46
CA SER A 455 23.15 -21.50 5.50
C SER A 455 24.32 -20.65 5.98
N GLY A 456 25.54 -21.03 5.59
CA GLY A 456 26.73 -20.19 5.71
C GLY A 456 27.92 -20.81 6.42
N GLU A 457 28.30 -22.05 6.09
CA GLU A 457 29.71 -22.40 6.23
C GLU A 457 30.52 -21.59 5.20
N GLU A 458 30.99 -20.41 5.61
CA GLU A 458 32.25 -19.92 5.06
C GLU A 458 33.33 -20.87 5.60
N PRO A 459 34.20 -21.43 4.75
CA PRO A 459 35.34 -22.19 5.25
C PRO A 459 36.11 -21.29 6.21
N ILE A 460 36.26 -21.74 7.45
CA ILE A 460 37.09 -21.07 8.46
C ILE A 460 38.45 -20.85 7.79
N PRO A 461 38.91 -19.61 7.59
CA PRO A 461 40.27 -19.40 7.10
C PRO A 461 41.21 -20.00 8.15
N VAL A 462 41.88 -21.09 7.77
CA VAL A 462 42.91 -21.77 8.57
C VAL A 462 44.13 -20.88 8.69
#